data_AF-A0A3A6NAN3-F1
#
_entry.id   AF-A0A3A6NAN3-F1
#
_cell.length_a   1.000
_cell.length_b   1.000
_cell.length_c   1.000
_cell.angle_alpha   90.00
_cell.angle_beta   90.00
_cell.angle_gamma   90.00
#
_symmetry.space_group_name_H-M   'P 1'
#
loop_
_entity.id
_entity.type
_entity.pdbx_description
1 polymer ?
#
loop_
_entity_poly.entity_id
_entity_poly.type
_entity_poly.pdbx_seq_one_letter_code
_entity_poly.pdbx_strand_id
1 'polypeptide(L)'
;MKRFLSIFFMLGLIILSSCSKEEITEYHYISLAMGPNVDLFLDQEDLVTHFAPLNEDAKILLAGMDLLDMTRDEVLLQLVDTLIDTGYIDILSVQNSIA
;
A
#
# COMPACT_ATOMS: atom_id res chain seq x y z
N MET A 1 -42.89 -37.29 -19.32
CA MET A 1 -41.45 -37.01 -19.46
C MET A 1 -41.14 -35.60 -19.99
N LYS A 2 -41.89 -35.05 -20.96
CA LYS A 2 -41.65 -33.69 -21.51
C LYS A 2 -41.74 -32.53 -20.50
N ARG A 3 -42.60 -32.65 -19.47
CA ARG A 3 -42.77 -31.62 -18.41
C ARG A 3 -41.61 -31.59 -17.40
N PHE A 4 -40.95 -32.73 -17.15
CA PHE A 4 -39.80 -32.81 -16.25
C PHE A 4 -38.51 -32.29 -16.91
N LEU A 5 -38.36 -32.52 -18.23
CA LEU A 5 -37.22 -31.98 -19.00
C LEU A 5 -37.23 -30.44 -19.04
N SER A 6 -38.41 -29.82 -19.06
CA SER A 6 -38.57 -28.36 -19.05
C SER A 6 -38.19 -27.71 -17.71
N ILE A 7 -38.41 -28.40 -16.58
CA ILE A 7 -38.08 -27.87 -15.25
C ILE A 7 -36.56 -27.92 -15.02
N PHE A 8 -35.90 -28.98 -15.52
CA PHE A 8 -34.44 -29.10 -15.45
C PHE A 8 -33.73 -28.04 -16.30
N PHE A 9 -34.31 -27.65 -17.44
CA PHE A 9 -33.79 -26.58 -18.29
C PHE A 9 -33.96 -25.18 -17.67
N MET A 10 -35.06 -24.95 -16.95
CA MET A 10 -35.33 -23.68 -16.26
C MET A 10 -34.45 -23.49 -15.01
N LEU A 11 -34.12 -24.58 -14.31
CA LEU A 11 -33.23 -24.55 -13.14
C LEU A 11 -31.76 -24.29 -13.52
N GLY A 12 -31.33 -24.72 -14.72
CA GLY A 12 -29.98 -24.46 -15.24
C GLY A 12 -29.70 -22.99 -15.59
N LEU A 13 -30.74 -22.21 -15.91
CA LEU A 13 -30.61 -20.78 -16.23
C LEU A 13 -30.31 -19.90 -15.00
N ILE A 14 -30.62 -20.37 -13.80
CA ILE A 14 -30.41 -19.62 -12.54
C ILE A 14 -28.93 -19.68 -12.11
N ILE A 15 -28.18 -20.69 -12.57
CA ILE A 15 -26.79 -20.95 -12.13
C ILE A 15 -25.77 -20.08 -12.89
N LEU A 16 -26.15 -19.46 -14.02
CA LEU A 16 -25.25 -18.65 -14.85
C LEU A 16 -25.16 -17.17 -14.45
N SER A 17 -25.92 -16.72 -13.45
CA SER A 17 -25.94 -15.31 -13.01
C SER A 17 -24.99 -15.01 -11.85
N SER A 18 -24.01 -15.88 -11.55
CA SER A 18 -22.93 -15.55 -10.62
C SER A 18 -21.94 -14.60 -11.28
N CYS A 19 -22.35 -13.36 -11.49
CA CYS A 19 -21.46 -12.26 -11.83
C CYS A 19 -20.63 -11.96 -10.58
N SER A 20 -19.44 -12.56 -10.51
CA SER A 20 -18.42 -12.21 -9.55
C SER A 20 -18.11 -10.73 -9.74
N LYS A 21 -18.57 -9.87 -8.83
CA LYS A 21 -18.05 -8.50 -8.76
C LYS A 21 -16.59 -8.65 -8.36
N GLU A 22 -15.71 -8.40 -9.31
CA GLU A 22 -14.30 -8.21 -9.03
C GLU A 22 -14.23 -7.02 -8.08
N GLU A 23 -13.95 -7.30 -6.81
CA GLU A 23 -13.76 -6.27 -5.80
C GLU A 23 -12.46 -5.57 -6.16
N ILE A 24 -12.57 -4.48 -6.92
CA ILE A 24 -11.45 -3.58 -7.19
C ILE A 24 -11.07 -2.99 -5.84
N THR A 25 -10.08 -3.59 -5.20
CA THR A 25 -9.51 -3.07 -3.97
C THR A 25 -8.75 -1.80 -4.36
N GLU A 26 -9.33 -0.65 -4.05
CA GLU A 26 -8.72 0.65 -4.30
C GLU A 26 -7.59 0.81 -3.27
N TYR A 27 -6.35 0.86 -3.76
CA TYR A 27 -5.17 1.12 -2.94
C TYR A 27 -4.69 2.54 -3.15
N HIS A 28 -4.28 3.19 -2.06
CA HIS A 28 -3.49 4.41 -2.14
C HIS A 28 -2.01 4.04 -2.29
N TYR A 29 -1.35 4.57 -3.31
CA TYR A 29 0.07 4.37 -3.56
C TYR A 29 0.85 5.64 -3.27
N ILE A 30 1.87 5.53 -2.41
CA ILE A 30 2.75 6.63 -2.05
C ILE A 30 4.19 6.21 -2.32
N SER A 31 4.90 7.01 -3.11
CA SER A 31 6.34 6.82 -3.34
C SER A 31 7.11 7.98 -2.73
N LEU A 32 8.06 7.66 -1.85
CA LEU A 32 8.86 8.64 -1.10
C LEU A 32 10.29 8.60 -1.59
N ALA A 33 10.80 9.76 -2.02
CA ALA A 33 12.17 9.93 -2.48
C ALA A 33 12.93 10.88 -1.53
N MET A 34 13.40 10.33 -0.41
CA MET A 34 14.10 11.10 0.64
C MET A 34 15.59 10.75 0.70
N GLY A 35 16.04 9.84 -0.18
CA GLY A 35 17.39 9.31 -0.23
C GLY A 35 17.80 8.66 1.09
N PRO A 36 17.05 7.67 1.60
CA PRO A 36 16.51 6.48 0.92
C PRO A 36 15.12 6.60 0.27
N ASN A 37 14.79 5.68 -0.65
CA ASN A 37 13.55 5.70 -1.43
C ASN A 37 12.64 4.50 -1.12
N VAL A 38 11.37 4.73 -0.81
CA VAL A 38 10.42 3.71 -0.33
C VAL A 38 9.06 3.86 -1.00
N ASP A 39 8.47 2.74 -1.42
CA ASP A 39 7.07 2.66 -1.84
C ASP A 39 6.20 2.12 -0.69
N LEU A 40 5.03 2.75 -0.50
CA LEU A 40 4.00 2.35 0.45
C LEU A 40 2.69 2.09 -0.30
N PHE A 41 2.02 1.01 0.08
CA PHE A 41 0.71 0.62 -0.42
C PHE A 41 -0.24 0.61 0.76
N LEU A 42 -1.29 1.43 0.67
CA LEU A 42 -2.26 1.62 1.74
C LEU A 42 -3.64 1.16 1.29
N ASP A 43 -4.41 0.63 2.22
CA ASP A 43 -5.82 0.30 1.99
C ASP A 43 -6.72 1.55 2.04
N GLN A 44 -8.04 1.34 1.98
CA GLN A 44 -9.05 2.39 1.99
C GLN A 44 -9.16 3.13 3.34
N GLU A 45 -8.56 2.58 4.40
CA GLU A 45 -8.52 3.19 5.74
C GLU A 45 -7.19 3.93 5.97
N ASP A 46 -6.39 4.13 4.92
CA ASP A 46 -5.05 4.72 4.96
C ASP A 46 -4.07 3.92 5.85
N LEU A 47 -4.26 2.60 5.97
CA LEU A 47 -3.36 1.70 6.69
C LEU A 47 -2.38 1.04 5.73
N VAL A 48 -1.11 0.98 6.12
CA VAL A 48 -0.06 0.35 5.30
C VAL A 48 -0.23 -1.16 5.28
N THR A 49 -0.47 -1.70 4.08
CA THR A 49 -0.62 -3.13 3.82
C THR A 49 0.64 -3.75 3.24
N HIS A 50 1.45 -2.95 2.55
CA HIS A 50 2.72 -3.38 1.97
C HIS A 50 3.68 -2.20 1.82
N PHE A 51 4.97 -2.49 1.81
CA PHE A 51 6.01 -1.52 1.53
C PHE A 51 7.19 -2.17 0.81
N ALA A 52 7.87 -1.40 -0.03
CA ALA A 52 9.00 -1.88 -0.83
C ALA A 52 10.15 -0.87 -0.86
N PRO A 53 11.41 -1.31 -0.60
CA PRO A 53 12.57 -0.45 -0.79
C PRO A 53 12.87 -0.28 -2.29
N LEU A 54 13.12 0.96 -2.72
CA LEU A 54 13.45 1.29 -4.11
C LEU A 54 14.97 1.40 -4.37
N ASN A 55 15.79 1.46 -3.33
CA ASN A 55 17.25 1.47 -3.42
C ASN A 55 17.90 0.68 -2.26
N GLU A 56 19.23 0.47 -2.33
CA GLU A 56 19.96 -0.28 -1.29
C GLU A 56 19.91 0.40 0.08
N ASP A 57 19.98 1.73 0.12
CA ASP A 57 19.85 2.48 1.37
C ASP A 57 18.49 2.22 2.03
N ALA A 58 17.42 2.11 1.24
CA ALA A 58 16.08 1.83 1.77
C ALA A 58 15.96 0.39 2.28
N LYS A 59 16.66 -0.56 1.66
CA LYS A 59 16.72 -1.94 2.21
C LYS A 59 17.34 -1.95 3.59
N ILE A 60 18.40 -1.16 3.81
CA ILE A 60 19.07 -1.04 5.10
C ILE A 60 18.15 -0.34 6.11
N LEU A 61 17.53 0.77 5.71
CA LEU A 61 16.60 1.53 6.55
C LEU A 61 15.43 0.66 7.02
N LEU A 62 14.77 -0.06 6.10
CA LEU A 62 13.56 -0.83 6.37
C LEU A 62 13.82 -2.17 7.08
N ALA A 63 15.05 -2.68 7.11
CA ALA A 63 15.37 -3.99 7.69
C ALA A 63 15.05 -4.10 9.20
N GLY A 64 14.93 -2.97 9.90
CA GLY A 64 14.60 -2.91 11.33
C GLY A 64 13.26 -2.23 11.65
N MET A 65 12.43 -1.95 10.64
CA MET A 65 11.17 -1.23 10.81
C MET A 65 9.98 -2.17 10.75
N ASP A 66 8.95 -1.86 11.54
CA ASP A 66 7.63 -2.48 11.47
C ASP A 66 6.62 -1.41 11.08
N LEU A 67 6.18 -1.44 9.82
CA LEU A 67 5.35 -0.40 9.21
C LEU A 67 3.94 -0.90 8.87
N LEU A 68 3.66 -2.19 9.05
CA LEU A 68 2.36 -2.76 8.72
C LEU A 68 1.30 -2.27 9.70
N ASP A 69 0.07 -2.10 9.21
CA ASP A 69 -1.10 -1.67 9.99
C ASP A 69 -0.96 -0.27 10.64
N MET A 70 0.09 0.48 10.28
CA MET A 70 0.25 1.87 10.68
C MET A 70 -0.47 2.78 9.71
N THR A 71 -1.01 3.89 10.22
CA THR A 71 -1.59 4.93 9.37
C THR A 71 -0.53 5.61 8.52
N ARG A 72 -0.94 6.20 7.39
CA ARG A 72 -0.07 7.03 6.54
C ARG A 72 0.81 8.00 7.34
N ASP A 73 0.19 8.77 8.23
CA ASP A 73 0.86 9.85 8.94
C ASP A 73 1.86 9.30 9.99
N GLU A 74 1.54 8.18 10.64
CA GLU A 74 2.45 7.49 11.55
C GLU A 74 3.68 6.95 10.83
N VAL A 75 3.50 6.30 9.68
CA VAL A 75 4.62 5.76 8.89
C VAL A 75 5.51 6.88 8.35
N LEU A 76 4.91 7.97 7.86
CA LEU A 76 5.68 9.13 7.40
C LEU A 76 6.53 9.74 8.52
N LEU A 77 5.93 9.90 9.71
CA LEU A 77 6.66 10.44 10.86
C LEU A 77 7.80 9.52 11.27
N GLN A 78 7.55 8.21 11.38
CA GLN A 78 8.58 7.24 11.76
C GLN A 78 9.71 7.17 10.73
N LEU A 79 9.39 7.22 9.43
CA LEU A 79 10.40 7.28 8.38
C LEU A 79 11.25 8.54 8.51
N VAL A 80 10.64 9.72 8.64
CA VAL A 80 11.36 10.99 8.80
C VAL A 80 12.24 10.98 10.05
N ASP A 81 11.73 10.54 11.19
CA ASP A 81 12.50 10.45 12.44
C ASP A 81 13.70 9.50 12.28
N THR A 82 13.49 8.35 11.65
CA THR A 82 14.59 7.41 11.36
C THR A 82 15.63 8.03 10.45
N LEU A 83 15.23 8.82 9.45
CA LEU A 83 16.15 9.52 8.55
C LEU A 83 16.95 10.62 9.26
N ILE A 84 16.37 11.29 10.25
CA ILE A 84 17.09 12.23 11.11
C ILE A 84 18.12 11.46 11.95
N ASP A 85 17.69 10.39 12.62
CA ASP A 85 18.53 9.59 13.51
C ASP A 85 19.72 8.92 12.78
N THR A 86 19.49 8.52 11.53
CA THR A 86 20.52 7.91 10.68
C THR A 86 21.37 8.93 9.93
N GLY A 87 21.05 10.23 10.05
CA GLY A 87 21.83 11.33 9.48
C GLY A 87 21.57 11.60 8.00
N TYR A 88 20.51 11.01 7.40
CA TYR A 88 20.06 11.35 6.06
C TYR A 88 19.39 12.74 6.00
N ILE A 89 18.75 13.18 7.10
CA ILE A 89 18.17 14.52 7.24
C ILE A 89 18.88 15.29 8.35
N ASP A 90 19.52 16.41 8.00
CA ASP A 90 20.12 17.34 8.96
C ASP A 90 19.20 18.54 9.22
N ILE A 91 18.45 18.48 10.32
CA ILE A 91 17.55 19.55 10.77
C ILE A 91 18.28 20.77 11.38
N LEU A 92 19.58 20.65 11.68
CA LEU A 92 20.41 21.71 12.24
C LEU A 92 21.17 22.48 11.15
N SER A 93 21.22 21.95 9.93
CA SER A 93 21.77 22.66 8.78
C SER A 93 20.93 23.90 8.46
N VAL A 94 21.41 25.08 8.87
CA VAL A 94 20.89 26.35 8.38
C VAL A 94 21.31 26.48 6.92
N GLN A 95 20.48 26.00 5.99
CA GLN A 95 20.60 26.41 4.59
C GLN A 95 20.12 27.86 4.45
N ASN A 96 20.98 28.81 4.82
CA ASN A 96 20.87 30.18 4.34
C ASN A 96 21.54 30.25 2.96
N SER A 97 20.83 29.88 1.90
CA SER A 97 21.20 30.31 0.56
C SER A 97 20.77 31.77 0.39
N ILE A 98 21.63 32.69 0.82
CA ILE A 98 21.55 34.07 0.34
C ILE A 98 22.10 34.02 -1.10
N ALA A 99 21.19 34.04 -2.07
CA ALA A 99 21.50 34.32 -3.46
C ALA A 99 21.77 35.82 -3.68
#